data_AF-A0AAU8A9H5-F1
#
_entry.id   AF-A0AAU8A9H5-F1
#
_cell.length_a   1.000
_cell.length_b   1.000
_cell.length_c   1.000
_cell.angle_alpha   90.00
_cell.angle_beta   90.00
_cell.angle_gamma   90.00
#
_symmetry.space_group_name_H-M   'P 1'
#
loop_
_entity.id
_entity.type
_entity.pdbx_description
1 polymer ?
#
loop_
_entity_poly.entity_id
_entity_poly.type
_entity_poly.pdbx_seq_one_letter_code
_entity_poly.pdbx_strand_id
1 'polypeptide(L)'
;MSKQDFLYSFEISYQEAIDTINRSCSNSNGVSLSKEVHHKLGILIHSMMDLWGRIAPDNNNMLEEEKKIMQAFRFICNELKHNKEYISIHKRVSSSTFPFSFPFRFGSNSYIEWKEADVKSNIKFENQRKAYQSMLAGKSVIATIQTAREIIEKYISGSRCDNF
;
A
#
# COMPACT_ATOMS: atom_id res chain seq x y z
N MET A 1 15.39 -12.50 -15.58
CA MET A 1 14.25 -11.60 -15.41
C MET A 1 14.78 -10.17 -15.24
N SER A 2 14.50 -9.33 -16.23
CA SER A 2 14.99 -7.95 -16.35
C SER A 2 14.26 -6.99 -15.39
N LYS A 3 14.80 -5.78 -15.13
CA LYS A 3 14.08 -4.74 -14.33
C LYS A 3 12.69 -4.43 -14.92
N GLN A 4 12.52 -4.55 -16.24
CA GLN A 4 11.23 -4.32 -16.92
C GLN A 4 10.22 -5.43 -16.63
N ASP A 5 10.66 -6.68 -16.54
CA ASP A 5 9.79 -7.82 -16.22
C ASP A 5 9.20 -7.68 -14.80
N PHE A 6 10.00 -7.18 -13.84
CA PHE A 6 9.53 -6.89 -12.48
C PHE A 6 8.56 -5.71 -12.44
N LEU A 7 8.83 -4.64 -13.19
CA LEU A 7 7.91 -3.51 -13.31
C LEU A 7 6.56 -3.95 -13.89
N TYR A 8 6.59 -4.77 -14.95
CA TYR A 8 5.37 -5.31 -15.53
C TYR A 8 4.57 -6.15 -14.52
N SER A 9 5.26 -7.06 -13.81
CA SER A 9 4.62 -7.88 -12.77
C SER A 9 4.05 -7.03 -11.63
N PHE A 10 4.76 -5.99 -11.20
CA PHE A 10 4.27 -5.02 -10.22
C PHE A 10 3.01 -4.31 -10.71
N GLU A 11 3.01 -3.81 -11.93
CA GLU A 11 1.87 -3.05 -12.46
C GLU A 11 0.62 -3.92 -12.62
N ILE A 12 0.76 -5.17 -13.06
CA ILE A 12 -0.35 -6.13 -13.08
C ILE A 12 -0.88 -6.36 -11.66
N SER A 13 0.00 -6.60 -10.68
CA SER A 13 -0.43 -6.79 -9.29
C SER A 13 -1.10 -5.55 -8.69
N TYR A 14 -0.69 -4.36 -9.11
CA TYR A 14 -1.27 -3.09 -8.70
C TYR A 14 -2.70 -2.96 -9.21
N GLN A 15 -2.92 -3.14 -10.52
CA GLN A 15 -4.25 -3.07 -11.12
C GLN A 15 -5.20 -4.09 -10.49
N GLU A 16 -4.76 -5.35 -10.36
CA GLU A 16 -5.57 -6.40 -9.74
C GLU A 16 -5.97 -6.07 -8.29
N ALA A 17 -5.05 -5.51 -7.50
CA ALA A 17 -5.34 -5.15 -6.11
C ALA A 17 -6.32 -3.98 -6.02
N ILE A 18 -6.12 -2.93 -6.81
CA ILE A 18 -7.01 -1.76 -6.84
C ILE A 18 -8.41 -2.15 -7.29
N ASP A 19 -8.54 -2.94 -8.35
CA ASP A 19 -9.83 -3.45 -8.82
C ASP A 19 -10.53 -4.29 -7.75
N THR A 20 -9.78 -5.14 -7.06
CA THR A 20 -10.31 -5.97 -5.96
C THR A 20 -10.79 -5.12 -4.80
N ILE A 21 -10.05 -4.07 -4.42
CA ILE A 21 -10.45 -3.13 -3.37
C ILE A 21 -11.72 -2.37 -3.78
N ASN A 22 -11.78 -1.87 -5.01
CA ASN A 22 -12.93 -1.11 -5.53
C ASN A 22 -14.19 -1.97 -5.60
N ARG A 23 -14.07 -3.22 -6.08
CA ARG A 23 -15.15 -4.23 -6.03
C ARG A 23 -15.60 -4.49 -4.59
N SER A 24 -14.65 -4.57 -3.66
CA SER A 24 -14.90 -4.80 -2.24
C SER A 24 -15.61 -3.67 -1.54
N CYS A 25 -15.31 -2.44 -1.92
CA CYS A 25 -15.98 -1.26 -1.38
C CYS A 25 -17.40 -1.09 -1.92
N SER A 26 -17.70 -1.67 -3.09
CA SER A 26 -18.98 -1.55 -3.79
C SER A 26 -20.00 -2.64 -3.42
N ASN A 27 -19.55 -3.83 -3.01
CA ASN A 27 -20.41 -4.97 -2.68
C ASN A 27 -20.64 -5.12 -1.16
N SER A 28 -21.90 -5.20 -0.73
CA SER A 28 -22.29 -5.25 0.69
C SER A 28 -22.06 -6.59 1.41
N ASN A 29 -21.37 -7.57 0.80
CA ASN A 29 -21.20 -8.92 1.34
C ASN A 29 -19.88 -9.05 2.12
N GLY A 30 -19.90 -8.65 3.38
CA GLY A 30 -18.72 -8.25 4.17
C GLY A 30 -17.71 -9.31 4.65
N VAL A 31 -17.71 -10.57 4.17
CA VAL A 31 -16.80 -11.61 4.72
C VAL A 31 -15.90 -12.30 3.69
N SER A 32 -16.39 -12.66 2.48
CA SER A 32 -15.51 -13.28 1.46
C SER A 32 -14.59 -12.26 0.78
N LEU A 33 -15.01 -11.00 0.67
CA LEU A 33 -14.23 -9.94 0.02
C LEU A 33 -13.00 -9.51 0.82
N SER A 34 -13.01 -9.67 2.15
CA SER A 34 -11.84 -9.36 2.99
C SER A 34 -10.64 -10.26 2.67
N LYS A 35 -10.85 -11.56 2.44
CA LYS A 35 -9.77 -12.52 2.16
C LYS A 35 -9.14 -12.29 0.78
N GLU A 36 -9.96 -12.02 -0.23
CA GLU A 36 -9.48 -11.72 -1.58
C GLU A 36 -8.65 -10.43 -1.61
N VAL A 37 -9.13 -9.38 -0.92
CA VAL A 37 -8.36 -8.12 -0.77
C VAL A 37 -7.04 -8.37 -0.06
N HIS A 38 -7.03 -9.08 1.06
CA HIS A 38 -5.79 -9.41 1.77
C HIS A 38 -4.80 -10.17 0.89
N HIS A 39 -5.27 -11.17 0.13
CA HIS A 39 -4.43 -11.96 -0.75
C HIS A 39 -3.81 -11.10 -1.87
N LYS A 40 -4.63 -10.31 -2.57
CA LYS A 40 -4.17 -9.44 -3.66
C LYS A 40 -3.24 -8.34 -3.18
N LEU A 41 -3.55 -7.73 -2.03
CA LEU A 41 -2.66 -6.77 -1.38
C LEU A 41 -1.32 -7.40 -0.99
N GLY A 42 -1.34 -8.63 -0.48
CA GLY A 42 -0.12 -9.36 -0.14
C GLY A 42 0.79 -9.57 -1.35
N ILE A 43 0.22 -10.02 -2.48
CA ILE A 43 0.95 -10.17 -3.75
C ILE A 43 1.56 -8.85 -4.19
N LEU A 44 0.77 -7.77 -4.19
CA LEU A 44 1.24 -6.44 -4.56
C LEU A 44 2.39 -5.97 -3.67
N ILE A 45 2.27 -6.09 -2.35
CA ILE A 45 3.32 -5.68 -1.41
C ILE A 45 4.60 -6.50 -1.63
N HIS A 46 4.49 -7.80 -1.87
CA HIS A 46 5.65 -8.63 -2.19
C HIS A 46 6.33 -8.18 -3.49
N SER A 47 5.56 -8.02 -4.57
CA SER A 47 6.07 -7.54 -5.86
C SER A 47 6.74 -6.17 -5.75
N MET A 48 6.13 -5.26 -4.97
CA MET A 48 6.66 -3.95 -4.66
C MET A 48 8.01 -4.00 -3.94
N MET A 49 8.14 -4.88 -2.94
CA MET A 49 9.38 -5.04 -2.17
C MET A 49 10.49 -5.70 -2.98
N ASP A 50 10.15 -6.63 -3.87
CA ASP A 50 11.12 -7.24 -4.80
C ASP A 50 11.65 -6.22 -5.79
N LEU A 51 10.77 -5.36 -6.32
CA LEU A 51 11.14 -4.26 -7.20
C LEU A 51 11.97 -3.20 -6.47
N TRP A 52 11.55 -2.81 -5.27
CA TRP A 52 12.27 -1.90 -4.38
C TRP A 52 13.69 -2.40 -4.07
N GLY A 53 13.85 -3.69 -3.76
CA GLY A 53 15.16 -4.30 -3.50
C GLY A 53 16.14 -4.22 -4.67
N ARG A 54 15.65 -4.04 -5.90
CA ARG A 54 16.45 -3.88 -7.13
C ARG A 54 16.74 -2.42 -7.47
N ILE A 55 15.97 -1.49 -6.92
CA ILE A 55 16.08 -0.03 -7.16
C ILE A 55 16.91 0.62 -6.05
N ALA A 56 16.72 0.19 -4.80
CA ALA A 56 17.36 0.78 -3.63
C ALA A 56 18.90 0.82 -3.67
N PRO A 57 19.61 -0.20 -4.17
CA PRO A 57 21.08 -0.18 -4.22
C PRO A 57 21.66 0.91 -5.13
N ASP A 58 20.91 1.31 -6.16
CA ASP A 58 21.37 2.24 -7.19
C ASP A 58 21.02 3.70 -6.87
N ASN A 59 20.20 3.96 -5.84
CA ASN A 59 19.56 5.26 -5.62
C ASN A 59 19.96 5.92 -4.30
N ASN A 60 21.23 6.34 -4.22
CA ASN A 60 21.76 7.12 -3.09
C ASN A 60 21.06 8.48 -2.92
N ASN A 61 20.46 9.02 -3.98
CA ASN A 61 19.78 10.31 -3.98
C ASN A 61 18.33 10.27 -3.50
N MET A 62 17.86 9.11 -3.00
CA MET A 62 16.48 9.00 -2.57
C MET A 62 16.20 9.82 -1.30
N LEU A 63 15.06 10.53 -1.29
CA LEU A 63 14.66 11.35 -0.15
C LEU A 63 14.38 10.47 1.08
N GLU A 64 14.73 10.96 2.26
CA GLU A 64 14.53 10.22 3.52
C GLU A 64 13.05 9.88 3.80
N GLU A 65 12.13 10.75 3.38
CA GLU A 65 10.69 10.47 3.52
C GLU A 65 10.24 9.31 2.61
N GLU A 66 10.74 9.26 1.38
CA GLU A 66 10.48 8.16 0.45
C GLU A 66 11.06 6.85 1.02
N LYS A 67 12.23 6.92 1.67
CA LYS A 67 12.87 5.74 2.30
C LYS A 67 12.01 5.23 3.46
N LYS A 68 11.46 6.15 4.26
CA LYS A 68 10.54 5.80 5.35
C LYS A 68 9.27 5.14 4.84
N ILE A 69 8.70 5.60 3.72
CA ILE A 69 7.53 4.95 3.09
C ILE A 69 7.87 3.51 2.71
N MET A 70 9.00 3.29 2.04
CA MET A 70 9.41 1.94 1.63
C MET A 70 9.74 1.03 2.82
N GLN A 71 10.33 1.58 3.88
CA GLN A 71 10.54 0.85 5.14
C GLN A 71 9.22 0.46 5.83
N ALA A 72 8.21 1.33 5.77
CA ALA A 72 6.88 1.04 6.28
C ALA A 72 6.23 -0.12 5.53
N PHE A 73 6.35 -0.18 4.19
CA PHE A 73 5.87 -1.33 3.43
C PHE A 73 6.69 -2.60 3.67
N ARG A 74 7.99 -2.47 3.94
CA ARG A 74 8.83 -3.61 4.35
C ARG A 74 8.37 -4.22 5.67
N PHE A 75 7.93 -3.39 6.62
CA PHE A 75 7.30 -3.86 7.85
C PHE A 75 6.08 -4.72 7.55
N ILE A 76 5.13 -4.21 6.76
CA ILE A 76 3.92 -4.95 6.38
C ILE A 76 4.29 -6.25 5.69
N CYS A 77 5.22 -6.23 4.73
CA CYS A 77 5.68 -7.42 4.01
C CYS A 77 6.21 -8.51 4.96
N ASN A 78 6.98 -8.13 5.97
CA ASN A 78 7.48 -9.08 6.97
C ASN A 78 6.35 -9.61 7.87
N GLU A 79 5.42 -8.75 8.26
CA GLU A 79 4.34 -9.12 9.15
C GLU A 79 3.23 -9.94 8.46
N LEU A 80 3.00 -9.74 7.16
CA LEU A 80 2.09 -10.56 6.34
C LEU A 80 2.54 -12.03 6.32
N LYS A 81 3.85 -12.30 6.37
CA LYS A 81 4.39 -13.68 6.48
C LYS A 81 3.96 -14.38 7.77
N HIS A 82 3.56 -13.61 8.79
CA HIS A 82 3.10 -14.11 10.07
C HIS A 82 1.58 -14.10 10.22
N ASN A 83 0.83 -14.01 9.10
CA ASN A 83 -0.64 -14.10 9.04
C ASN A 83 -1.38 -13.07 9.90
N LYS A 84 -0.86 -11.85 10.01
CA LYS A 84 -1.54 -10.75 10.70
C LYS A 84 -2.38 -9.93 9.73
N GLU A 85 -3.60 -9.58 10.15
CA GLU A 85 -4.48 -8.68 9.40
C GLU A 85 -4.09 -7.22 9.62
N TYR A 86 -3.78 -6.49 8.55
CA TYR A 86 -3.33 -5.09 8.61
C TYR A 86 -4.26 -4.09 7.95
N ILE A 87 -5.42 -4.53 7.47
CA ILE A 87 -6.41 -3.64 6.88
C ILE A 87 -7.72 -3.69 7.66
N SER A 88 -8.33 -2.52 7.80
CA SER A 88 -9.69 -2.34 8.30
C SER A 88 -10.57 -1.85 7.17
N ILE A 89 -11.72 -2.51 6.99
CA ILE A 89 -12.73 -2.11 6.01
C ILE A 89 -13.80 -1.31 6.76
N HIS A 90 -13.93 -0.03 6.43
CA HIS A 90 -14.92 0.86 7.02
C HIS A 90 -16.08 1.05 6.04
N LYS A 91 -17.31 0.81 6.50
CA LYS A 91 -18.53 1.15 5.76
C LYS A 91 -19.02 2.51 6.25
N ARG A 92 -19.11 3.49 5.36
CA ARG A 92 -19.69 4.80 5.65
C ARG A 92 -21.20 4.61 5.81
N VAL A 93 -21.68 4.63 7.06
CA VAL A 93 -23.12 4.65 7.34
C VAL A 93 -23.61 6.04 7.03
N SER A 94 -24.27 6.22 5.88
CA SER A 94 -25.02 7.43 5.56
C SER A 94 -26.27 7.49 6.44
N SER A 95 -26.14 7.84 7.72
CA SER A 95 -27.29 8.27 8.51
C SER A 95 -27.55 9.74 8.18
N SER A 96 -28.77 9.99 7.70
CA SER A 96 -29.34 11.28 7.34
C SER A 96 -29.08 12.37 8.40
N THR A 97 -29.02 13.61 7.91
CA THR A 97 -29.05 14.91 8.62
C THR A 97 -27.69 15.61 8.83
N PHE A 98 -27.12 16.22 7.78
CA PHE A 98 -26.30 17.43 7.96
C PHE A 98 -26.36 18.31 6.69
N PRO A 99 -26.83 19.57 6.76
CA PRO A 99 -26.93 20.45 5.60
C PRO A 99 -25.67 21.31 5.51
N PHE A 100 -24.68 20.90 4.73
CA PHE A 100 -23.69 21.84 4.18
C PHE A 100 -23.30 21.39 2.78
N SER A 101 -23.59 22.25 1.81
CA SER A 101 -23.16 22.13 0.42
C SER A 101 -21.64 22.25 0.35
N PHE A 102 -20.96 21.11 0.38
CA PHE A 102 -19.55 20.99 0.03
C PHE A 102 -19.48 20.20 -1.29
N PRO A 103 -18.63 20.56 -2.26
CA PRO A 103 -18.53 19.84 -3.53
C PRO A 103 -17.78 18.52 -3.29
N PHE A 104 -18.43 17.56 -2.65
CA PHE A 104 -17.89 16.25 -2.35
C PHE A 104 -18.06 15.36 -3.58
N ARG A 105 -16.94 15.03 -4.24
CA ARG A 105 -16.92 13.93 -5.22
C ARG A 105 -17.30 12.65 -4.46
N PHE A 106 -18.36 11.98 -4.92
CA PHE A 106 -18.81 10.70 -4.37
C PHE A 106 -17.68 9.67 -4.47
N GLY A 107 -16.96 9.45 -3.35
CA GLY A 107 -16.17 8.25 -3.13
C GLY A 107 -17.06 7.17 -2.54
N SER A 108 -16.81 5.91 -2.92
CA SER A 108 -17.54 4.71 -2.50
C SER A 108 -18.00 4.73 -1.03
N ASN A 109 -19.18 4.16 -0.77
CA ASN A 109 -19.78 4.02 0.57
C ASN A 109 -18.93 3.20 1.56
N SER A 110 -17.74 2.74 1.16
CA SER A 110 -16.76 2.06 1.99
C SER A 110 -15.34 2.48 1.59
N TYR A 111 -14.42 2.50 2.56
CA TYR A 111 -13.00 2.75 2.36
C TYR A 111 -12.15 1.76 3.17
N ILE A 112 -10.90 1.54 2.75
CA ILE A 112 -9.96 0.62 3.42
C ILE A 112 -8.77 1.42 3.94
N GLU A 113 -8.45 1.23 5.22
CA GLU A 113 -7.33 1.86 5.91
C GLU A 113 -6.40 0.82 6.52
N TRP A 114 -5.14 1.21 6.72
CA TRP A 114 -4.19 0.41 7.48
C TRP A 114 -4.54 0.41 8.96
N LYS A 115 -4.61 -0.77 9.57
CA LYS A 115 -4.78 -0.96 11.02
C LYS A 115 -3.60 -0.36 11.78
N GLU A 116 -3.81 0.07 13.01
CA GLU A 116 -2.67 0.39 13.88
C GLU A 116 -1.83 -0.87 14.14
N ALA A 117 -0.51 -0.70 14.23
CA ALA A 117 0.37 -1.83 14.54
C ALA A 117 0.21 -2.23 16.01
N ASP A 118 0.09 -3.53 16.26
CA ASP A 118 0.09 -4.05 17.63
C ASP A 118 1.39 -3.66 18.35
N VAL A 119 1.25 -3.18 19.58
CA VAL A 119 2.33 -2.73 20.46
C VAL A 119 3.33 -3.86 20.75
N LYS A 120 2.92 -5.12 20.61
CA LYS A 120 3.75 -6.30 20.87
C LYS A 120 4.65 -6.75 19.71
N SER A 121 4.78 -5.98 18.63
CA SER A 121 5.65 -6.38 17.51
C SER A 121 7.13 -6.50 17.94
N ASN A 122 7.86 -7.43 17.32
CA ASN A 122 9.23 -7.81 17.66
C ASN A 122 10.18 -6.60 17.65
N ILE A 123 10.90 -6.37 18.77
CA ILE A 123 11.87 -5.26 18.97
C ILE A 123 12.88 -5.15 17.81
N LYS A 124 13.19 -6.28 17.16
CA LYS A 124 14.11 -6.36 16.01
C LYS A 124 13.73 -5.44 14.84
N PHE A 125 12.46 -5.07 14.69
CA PHE A 125 11.98 -4.26 13.57
C PHE A 125 11.41 -2.90 13.99
N GLU A 126 11.80 -2.38 15.17
CA GLU A 126 11.24 -1.16 15.74
C GLU A 126 11.32 0.07 14.82
N ASN A 127 12.40 0.24 14.04
CA ASN A 127 12.51 1.35 13.08
C ASN A 127 11.49 1.23 11.93
N GLN A 128 11.27 0.01 11.42
CA GLN A 128 10.29 -0.24 10.35
C GLN A 128 8.87 -0.08 10.90
N ARG A 129 8.64 -0.49 12.15
CA ARG A 129 7.38 -0.29 12.86
C ARG A 129 7.08 1.19 13.08
N LYS A 130 8.06 1.99 13.52
CA LYS A 130 7.91 3.45 13.66
C LYS A 130 7.57 4.11 12.33
N ALA A 131 8.25 3.69 11.26
CA ALA A 131 7.94 4.15 9.91
C ALA A 131 6.52 3.77 9.49
N TYR A 132 6.07 2.54 9.79
CA TYR A 132 4.69 2.12 9.58
C TYR A 132 3.70 3.01 10.32
N GLN A 133 3.92 3.23 11.62
CA GLN A 133 3.05 4.04 12.45
C GLN A 133 2.92 5.49 11.92
N SER A 134 4.01 6.07 11.43
CA SER A 134 4.00 7.46 10.92
C SER A 134 3.51 7.58 9.47
N MET A 135 3.84 6.61 8.62
CA MET A 135 3.64 6.71 7.18
C MET A 135 2.37 6.04 6.69
N LEU A 136 1.91 4.94 7.33
CA LEU A 136 0.82 4.11 6.82
C LEU A 136 -0.37 3.97 7.77
N ALA A 137 -0.14 3.73 9.06
CA ALA A 137 -1.22 3.47 10.03
C ALA A 137 -2.33 4.54 9.99
N GLY A 138 -3.59 4.10 9.93
CA GLY A 138 -4.77 4.98 9.85
C GLY A 138 -4.94 5.73 8.53
N LYS A 139 -4.08 5.50 7.53
CA LYS A 139 -4.19 6.12 6.20
C LYS A 139 -4.85 5.16 5.21
N SER A 140 -5.42 5.76 4.16
CA SER A 140 -6.02 5.00 3.05
C SER A 140 -5.00 4.08 2.38
N VAL A 141 -5.39 2.80 2.25
CA VAL A 141 -4.58 1.78 1.57
C VAL A 141 -4.30 2.19 0.13
N ILE A 142 -5.32 2.63 -0.61
CA ILE A 142 -5.17 3.07 -2.02
C ILE A 142 -4.18 4.23 -2.12
N ALA A 143 -4.37 5.29 -1.33
CA ALA A 143 -3.54 6.48 -1.42
C ALA A 143 -2.07 6.18 -1.15
N THR A 144 -1.79 5.41 -0.10
CA THR A 144 -0.42 5.05 0.27
C THR A 144 0.27 4.12 -0.74
N ILE A 145 -0.46 3.18 -1.35
CA ILE A 145 0.06 2.32 -2.42
C ILE A 145 0.36 3.17 -3.67
N GLN A 146 -0.53 4.11 -4.00
CA GLN A 146 -0.31 5.02 -5.13
C GLN A 146 0.96 5.85 -4.92
N THR A 147 1.17 6.41 -3.73
CA THR A 147 2.42 7.11 -3.40
C THR A 147 3.65 6.21 -3.55
N ALA A 148 3.55 4.94 -3.13
CA ALA A 148 4.65 3.99 -3.29
C ALA A 148 4.95 3.67 -4.75
N ARG A 149 3.91 3.52 -5.58
CA ARG A 149 4.03 3.35 -7.03
C ARG A 149 4.74 4.54 -7.68
N GLU A 150 4.34 5.76 -7.35
CA GLU A 150 4.96 7.00 -7.86
C GLU A 150 6.46 7.09 -7.51
N ILE A 151 6.83 6.70 -6.28
CA ILE A 151 8.25 6.63 -5.87
C ILE A 151 9.00 5.61 -6.74
N ILE A 152 8.44 4.42 -6.94
CA ILE A 152 9.06 3.38 -7.75
C ILE A 152 9.23 3.82 -9.21
N GLU A 153 8.20 4.42 -9.81
CA GLU A 153 8.23 4.93 -11.18
C GLU A 153 9.30 6.02 -11.36
N LYS A 154 9.40 6.94 -10.40
CA LYS A 154 10.42 8.00 -10.38
C LYS A 154 11.83 7.42 -10.47
N TYR A 155 12.15 6.43 -9.63
CA TYR A 155 13.51 5.89 -9.57
C TYR A 155 13.81 4.89 -10.70
N ILE A 156 12.83 4.13 -11.18
CA ILE A 156 13.03 3.29 -12.38
C ILE A 156 13.29 4.14 -13.62
N SER A 157 12.53 5.23 -13.78
CA SER A 157 12.67 6.12 -14.94
C SER A 157 13.97 6.92 -14.88
N GLY A 158 14.39 7.35 -13.67
CA GLY A 158 15.68 8.00 -13.46
C GLY A 158 16.88 7.09 -13.75
N SER A 159 16.80 5.80 -13.41
CA SER A 159 17.86 4.81 -13.74
C SER A 159 18.05 4.56 -15.24
N ARG A 160 17.19 5.10 -16.12
CA ARG A 160 17.36 5.00 -17.59
C ARG A 160 18.34 6.03 -18.16
N CYS A 161 18.74 7.05 -17.41
CA CYS A 161 19.55 8.16 -17.94
C CYS A 161 21.06 8.02 -17.76
N ASP A 162 21.55 6.99 -17.05
CA ASP A 162 22.99 6.87 -16.71
C ASP A 162 23.78 5.93 -17.63
N ASN A 163 23.26 5.57 -18.81
CA ASN A 163 23.98 4.77 -19.80
C ASN A 163 23.87 5.40 -21.20
N PHE A 164 24.61 6.49 -21.44
CA PHE A 164 25.02 6.94 -22.77
C PHE A 164 26.46 7.45 -22.71
#